data_AF-A0A9J6FIT5-F1
#
_entry.id   AF-A0A9J6FIT5-F1
#
_cell.length_a   1.000
_cell.length_b   1.000
_cell.length_c   1.000
_cell.angle_alpha   90.00
_cell.angle_beta   90.00
_cell.angle_gamma   90.00
#
_symmetry.space_group_name_H-M   'P 1'
#
loop_
_entity.id
_entity.type
_entity.pdbx_description
1 polymer ?
#
loop_
_entity_poly.entity_id
_entity_poly.type
_entity_poly.pdbx_seq_one_letter_code
_entity_poly.pdbx_strand_id
1 'polypeptide(L)'
;MRFRRASTFKAKISDNFLFPAHTALNLHFTAHACVQDPKVVVEVFYETYCPDSRSFILDQLNSTYAELSNIITLQLVPYGKAVSCVIEYYPDPKEHLPLVVCMFASRNPNGAYESCATKQEFDLVNLQKCVSARKATTCN
;
A
#
# COMPACT_ATOMS: atom_id res chain seq x y z
N MET A 1 -11.71 -6.58 34.19
CA MET A 1 -11.69 -7.73 33.26
C MET A 1 -10.33 -8.39 33.31
N ARG A 2 -10.25 -9.67 33.70
CA ARG A 2 -9.01 -10.46 33.73
C ARG A 2 -8.91 -11.23 32.41
N PHE A 3 -7.97 -10.88 31.55
CA PHE A 3 -7.53 -11.76 30.47
C PHE A 3 -6.43 -12.69 31.01
N ARG A 4 -6.66 -13.99 30.92
CA ARG A 4 -5.70 -15.02 31.35
C ARG A 4 -4.52 -15.07 30.39
N ARG A 5 -3.32 -15.25 30.95
CA ARG A 5 -2.08 -15.56 30.21
C ARG A 5 -2.17 -16.92 29.52
N ALA A 6 -1.73 -16.96 28.28
CA ALA A 6 -1.01 -18.06 27.62
C ALA A 6 -0.32 -17.41 26.42
N SER A 7 0.88 -17.74 25.96
CA SER A 7 2.01 -18.51 26.45
C SER A 7 3.20 -17.96 25.65
N THR A 8 4.42 -17.99 26.18
CA THR A 8 5.62 -17.56 25.45
C THR A 8 5.78 -18.35 24.14
N PHE A 9 5.60 -17.72 22.99
CA PHE A 9 6.08 -18.25 21.71
C PHE A 9 7.34 -17.52 21.32
N LYS A 10 8.46 -18.25 21.40
CA LYS A 10 9.76 -17.84 20.88
C LYS A 10 9.73 -18.06 19.37
N ALA A 11 9.95 -17.01 18.60
CA ALA A 11 10.02 -17.03 17.14
C ALA A 11 11.41 -17.46 16.62
N LYS A 12 11.49 -17.59 15.28
CA LYS A 12 12.66 -17.68 14.35
C LYS A 12 13.03 -19.10 13.88
N ILE A 13 13.39 -19.36 12.62
CA ILE A 13 13.70 -18.51 11.46
C ILE A 13 13.62 -19.33 10.15
N SER A 14 13.65 -18.59 9.04
CA SER A 14 13.83 -18.98 7.65
C SER A 14 14.80 -20.14 7.38
N ASP A 15 14.43 -21.00 6.44
CA ASP A 15 14.99 -20.99 5.08
C ASP A 15 14.54 -22.26 4.34
N ASN A 16 14.51 -22.13 3.01
CA ASN A 16 14.37 -23.24 2.07
C ASN A 16 15.24 -24.43 2.49
N PHE A 17 14.62 -25.55 2.83
CA PHE A 17 15.32 -26.82 2.90
C PHE A 17 14.55 -27.89 2.13
N LEU A 18 15.09 -28.18 0.94
CA LEU A 18 14.85 -29.41 0.21
C LEU A 18 15.51 -30.55 1.01
N PHE A 19 14.72 -31.39 1.67
CA PHE A 19 15.20 -32.64 2.25
C PHE A 19 14.55 -33.84 1.53
N PRO A 20 15.34 -34.81 1.04
CA PRO A 20 14.80 -36.05 0.48
C PRO A 20 14.31 -36.92 1.63
N ALA A 21 13.00 -37.17 1.69
CA ALA A 21 12.42 -38.06 2.69
C ALA A 21 12.58 -39.52 2.25
N HIS A 22 13.53 -40.24 2.88
CA HIS A 22 13.48 -41.70 2.94
C HIS A 22 13.44 -42.17 4.38
N THR A 23 12.59 -43.17 4.61
CA THR A 23 12.37 -44.01 5.79
C THR A 23 11.50 -43.46 6.93
N ALA A 24 10.62 -44.37 7.37
CA ALA A 24 9.33 -44.12 7.98
C ALA A 24 9.37 -44.00 9.51
N LEU A 25 8.63 -43.02 10.04
CA LEU A 25 7.99 -43.03 11.35
C LEU A 25 6.72 -42.20 11.23
N ASN A 26 5.56 -42.82 11.40
CA ASN A 26 4.24 -42.20 11.25
C ASN A 26 4.00 -41.20 12.40
N LEU A 27 4.44 -39.95 12.23
CA LEU A 27 3.84 -38.80 12.88
C LEU A 27 2.97 -38.08 11.83
N HIS A 28 1.64 -38.23 11.93
CA HIS A 28 0.72 -37.39 11.18
C HIS A 28 0.82 -35.96 11.74
N PHE A 29 1.64 -35.12 11.10
CA PHE A 29 1.68 -33.68 11.36
C PHE A 29 0.61 -33.03 10.48
N THR A 30 -0.61 -32.88 11.00
CA THR A 30 -1.67 -32.16 10.28
C THR A 30 -1.38 -30.66 10.32
N ALA A 31 -0.85 -30.15 9.21
CA ALA A 31 -0.69 -28.73 9.00
C ALA A 31 -2.07 -28.05 9.02
N HIS A 32 -2.37 -27.31 10.08
CA HIS A 32 -3.48 -26.39 10.09
C HIS A 32 -3.05 -25.16 9.29
N ALA A 33 -3.57 -25.03 8.07
CA ALA A 33 -3.42 -23.80 7.31
C ALA A 33 -4.01 -22.65 8.14
N CYS A 34 -3.26 -21.56 8.30
CA CYS A 34 -3.82 -20.34 8.85
C CYS A 34 -4.91 -19.84 7.89
N VAL A 35 -6.16 -19.82 8.36
CA VAL A 35 -7.21 -19.03 7.72
C VAL A 35 -6.79 -17.58 7.91
N GLN A 36 -6.42 -16.90 6.82
CA GLN A 36 -6.25 -15.45 6.89
C GLN A 36 -7.64 -14.85 6.99
N ASP A 37 -7.90 -14.10 8.06
CA ASP A 37 -9.11 -13.29 8.16
C ASP A 37 -9.19 -12.39 6.92
N PRO A 38 -10.37 -12.23 6.31
CA PRO A 38 -10.51 -11.38 5.14
C PRO A 38 -10.09 -9.96 5.51
N LYS A 39 -9.18 -9.39 4.72
CA LYS A 39 -8.75 -8.00 4.89
C LYS A 39 -9.92 -7.05 4.68
N VAL A 40 -9.96 -5.98 5.46
CA VAL A 40 -10.94 -4.91 5.29
C VAL A 40 -10.56 -4.09 4.05
N VAL A 41 -11.49 -3.91 3.12
CA VAL A 41 -11.28 -3.05 1.94
C VAL A 41 -11.58 -1.60 2.32
N VAL A 42 -10.61 -0.72 2.10
CA VAL A 42 -10.73 0.72 2.34
C VAL A 42 -10.47 1.43 1.01
N GLU A 43 -11.49 2.07 0.46
CA GLU A 43 -11.38 2.87 -0.75
C GLU A 43 -11.43 4.36 -0.38
N VAL A 44 -10.41 5.11 -0.77
CA VAL A 44 -10.24 6.53 -0.44
C VAL A 44 -10.29 7.33 -1.73
N PHE A 45 -11.33 8.14 -1.86
CA PHE A 45 -11.48 9.13 -2.92
C PHE A 45 -10.90 10.47 -2.46
N TYR A 46 -9.99 11.06 -3.22
CA TYR A 46 -9.31 12.30 -2.82
C TYR A 46 -8.97 13.20 -4.00
N GLU A 47 -8.84 14.50 -3.76
CA GLU A 47 -8.42 15.48 -4.76
C GLU A 47 -7.09 16.14 -4.37
N THR A 48 -6.19 16.25 -5.34
CA THR A 48 -4.81 16.71 -5.13
C THR A 48 -4.69 18.13 -4.53
N TYR A 49 -5.65 19.03 -4.79
CA TYR A 49 -5.67 20.40 -4.23
C TYR A 49 -6.65 20.61 -3.08
N CYS A 50 -7.43 19.60 -2.70
CA CYS A 50 -8.41 19.74 -1.64
C CYS A 50 -7.72 19.72 -0.26
N PRO A 51 -7.95 20.72 0.62
CA PRO A 51 -7.31 20.80 1.93
C PRO A 51 -7.72 19.66 2.87
N ASP A 52 -8.95 19.17 2.77
CA ASP A 52 -9.44 18.05 3.59
C ASP A 52 -8.79 16.73 3.14
N SER A 53 -8.69 16.51 1.82
CA SER A 53 -7.95 15.39 1.24
C SER A 53 -6.50 15.39 1.72
N ARG A 54 -5.83 16.56 1.69
CA ARG A 54 -4.47 16.71 2.18
C ARG A 54 -4.34 16.29 3.65
N SER A 55 -5.20 16.82 4.51
CA SER A 55 -5.13 16.55 5.95
C SER A 55 -5.41 15.08 6.25
N PHE A 56 -6.40 14.48 5.57
CA PHE A 56 -6.68 13.05 5.69
C PHE A 56 -5.48 12.18 5.30
N ILE A 57 -4.88 12.44 4.14
CA ILE A 57 -3.74 11.65 3.64
C ILE A 57 -2.53 11.76 4.58
N LEU A 58 -2.17 12.97 4.98
CA LEU A 58 -0.96 13.22 5.77
C LEU A 58 -1.11 12.78 7.23
N ASP A 59 -2.24 13.11 7.86
CA ASP A 59 -2.38 13.02 9.31
C ASP A 59 -3.06 11.72 9.76
N GLN A 60 -3.87 11.10 8.89
CA GLN A 60 -4.64 9.90 9.24
C GLN A 60 -4.19 8.69 8.43
N LEU A 61 -4.24 8.75 7.10
CA LEU A 61 -4.04 7.58 6.28
C LEU A 61 -2.59 7.07 6.33
N ASN A 62 -1.61 7.97 6.24
CA ASN A 62 -0.19 7.61 6.18
C ASN A 62 0.25 6.79 7.41
N SER A 63 -0.10 7.25 8.61
CA SER A 63 0.19 6.55 9.87
C SER A 63 -0.60 5.25 9.98
N THR A 64 -1.91 5.29 9.68
CA THR A 64 -2.78 4.11 9.75
C THR A 64 -2.31 2.99 8.83
N TYR A 65 -1.92 3.31 7.59
CA TYR A 65 -1.46 2.30 6.63
C TYR A 65 -0.12 1.68 7.04
N ALA A 66 0.79 2.47 7.62
CA ALA A 66 2.04 1.96 8.16
C ALA A 66 1.83 0.87 9.23
N GLU A 67 0.82 1.03 10.08
CA GLU A 67 0.51 0.07 11.15
C GLU A 67 -0.38 -1.09 10.71
N LEU A 68 -1.34 -0.85 9.81
CA LEU A 68 -2.43 -1.78 9.51
C LEU A 68 -2.37 -2.41 8.11
N SER A 69 -1.31 -2.17 7.32
CA SER A 69 -1.17 -2.70 5.95
C SER A 69 -1.32 -4.23 5.80
N ASN A 70 -1.15 -4.99 6.89
CA ASN A 70 -1.36 -6.44 6.91
C ASN A 70 -2.85 -6.85 7.02
N ILE A 71 -3.73 -5.97 7.49
CA ILE A 71 -5.17 -6.27 7.70
C ILE A 71 -6.12 -5.44 6.83
N ILE A 72 -5.61 -4.46 6.09
CA ILE A 72 -6.41 -3.67 5.13
C ILE A 72 -5.95 -3.89 3.69
N THR A 73 -6.90 -3.81 2.77
CA THR A 73 -6.68 -3.65 1.34
C THR A 73 -7.03 -2.21 1.01
N LEU A 74 -6.02 -1.37 0.82
CA LEU A 74 -6.20 0.05 0.51
C LEU A 74 -6.33 0.26 -1.00
N GLN A 75 -7.32 1.04 -1.42
CA GLN A 75 -7.51 1.50 -2.79
C GLN A 75 -7.58 3.02 -2.78
N LEU A 76 -6.71 3.65 -3.55
CA LEU A 76 -6.62 5.10 -3.67
C LEU A 76 -7.24 5.53 -5.00
N VAL A 77 -8.21 6.43 -4.95
CA VAL A 77 -8.93 6.93 -6.13
C VAL A 77 -8.75 8.46 -6.25
N PRO A 78 -7.73 8.91 -7.00
CA PRO A 78 -7.40 10.32 -7.14
C PRO A 78 -8.26 11.01 -8.19
N TYR A 79 -8.73 12.20 -7.83
CA TYR A 79 -9.14 13.24 -8.76
C TYR A 79 -7.92 14.10 -9.14
N GLY A 80 -7.43 13.90 -10.36
CA GLY A 80 -6.29 14.64 -10.90
C GLY A 80 -5.41 13.78 -11.81
N LYS A 81 -5.14 14.27 -13.03
CA LYS A 81 -4.48 13.49 -14.10
C LYS A 81 -3.19 12.78 -13.70
N ALA A 82 -2.27 13.50 -13.07
CA ALA A 82 -0.91 13.00 -12.81
C ALA A 82 -0.94 11.82 -11.82
N VAL A 83 -1.71 11.96 -10.75
CA VAL A 83 -1.79 10.95 -9.69
C VAL A 83 -2.59 9.73 -10.15
N SER A 84 -3.63 9.92 -10.97
CA SER A 84 -4.40 8.80 -11.55
C SER A 84 -3.55 7.89 -12.44
N CYS A 85 -2.47 8.40 -13.06
CA CYS A 85 -1.57 7.58 -13.87
C CYS A 85 -0.63 6.72 -13.02
N VAL A 86 -0.22 7.22 -11.86
CA VAL A 86 0.67 6.47 -10.96
C VAL A 86 -0.03 5.22 -10.46
N ILE A 87 -1.28 5.33 -10.02
CA ILE A 87 -2.03 4.21 -9.43
C ILE A 87 -2.39 3.15 -10.48
N GLU A 88 -2.54 3.55 -11.76
CA GLU A 88 -2.77 2.61 -12.86
C GLU A 88 -1.53 1.75 -13.14
N TYR A 89 -0.33 2.34 -13.12
CA TYR A 89 0.92 1.61 -13.38
C TYR A 89 1.46 0.89 -12.15
N TYR A 90 1.23 1.44 -10.95
CA TYR A 90 1.74 0.94 -9.68
C TYR A 90 0.56 0.72 -8.72
N PRO A 91 -0.17 -0.41 -8.86
CA PRO A 91 -1.38 -0.64 -8.09
C PRO A 91 -1.13 -0.97 -6.62
N ASP A 92 0.09 -1.36 -6.22
CA ASP A 92 0.43 -1.64 -4.82
C ASP A 92 0.51 -0.32 -4.01
N PRO A 93 -0.35 -0.12 -3.00
CA PRO A 93 -0.30 1.09 -2.17
C PRO A 93 1.01 1.27 -1.42
N LYS A 94 1.78 0.19 -1.17
CA LYS A 94 3.12 0.33 -0.58
C LYS A 94 4.10 1.04 -1.50
N GLU A 95 3.92 0.89 -2.81
CA GLU A 95 4.78 1.51 -3.81
C GLU A 95 4.34 2.96 -4.06
N HIS A 96 3.05 3.22 -4.26
CA HIS A 96 2.57 4.55 -4.66
C HIS A 96 2.21 5.50 -3.51
N LEU A 97 1.87 5.02 -2.30
CA LEU A 97 1.49 5.90 -1.19
C LEU A 97 2.60 6.90 -0.80
N PRO A 98 3.90 6.54 -0.76
CA PRO A 98 4.97 7.50 -0.49
C PRO A 98 5.00 8.68 -1.47
N LEU A 99 4.69 8.44 -2.75
CA LEU A 99 4.56 9.50 -3.75
C LEU A 99 3.41 10.44 -3.39
N VAL A 100 2.24 9.87 -3.10
CA VAL A 100 1.03 10.62 -2.77
C VAL A 100 1.27 11.50 -1.53
N VAL A 101 1.90 10.93 -0.48
CA VAL A 101 2.29 11.67 0.73
C VAL A 101 3.26 12.81 0.40
N CYS A 102 4.29 12.57 -0.43
CA CYS A 102 5.21 13.62 -0.85
C CYS A 102 4.50 14.76 -1.60
N MET A 103 3.57 14.44 -2.50
CA MET A 103 2.82 15.44 -3.25
C MET A 103 1.96 16.31 -2.34
N PHE A 104 1.23 15.70 -1.38
CA PHE A 104 0.40 16.43 -0.42
C PHE A 104 1.21 17.24 0.60
N ALA A 105 2.45 16.86 0.87
CA ALA A 105 3.35 17.66 1.70
C ALA A 105 3.76 18.99 1.03
N SER A 106 3.66 19.08 -0.31
CA SER A 106 3.96 20.31 -1.06
C SER A 106 2.82 21.33 -1.02
N ARG A 107 3.18 22.61 -1.08
CA ARG A 107 2.22 23.72 -1.31
C ARG A 107 1.68 23.74 -2.75
N ASN A 108 2.42 23.13 -3.69
CA ASN A 108 2.03 22.96 -5.08
C ASN A 108 2.18 21.47 -5.46
N PRO A 109 1.14 20.65 -5.22
CA PRO A 109 1.20 19.21 -5.47
C PRO A 109 1.50 18.86 -6.94
N ASN A 110 0.88 19.55 -7.91
CA ASN A 110 1.17 19.30 -9.33
C ASN A 110 2.61 19.67 -9.70
N GLY A 111 3.12 20.79 -9.18
CA GLY A 111 4.51 21.20 -9.43
C GLY A 111 5.55 20.32 -8.72
N ALA A 112 5.15 19.60 -7.68
CA ALA A 112 6.03 18.70 -6.93
C ALA A 112 6.09 17.29 -7.52
N TYR A 113 5.22 16.94 -8.47
CA TYR A 113 5.09 15.60 -9.03
C TYR A 113 6.44 14.98 -9.44
N GLU A 114 7.20 15.66 -10.31
CA GLU A 114 8.49 15.15 -10.81
C GLU A 114 9.50 14.98 -9.67
N SER A 115 9.57 15.95 -8.76
CA SER A 115 10.48 15.91 -7.62
C SER A 115 10.14 14.78 -6.63
N CYS A 116 8.84 14.46 -6.48
CA CYS A 116 8.38 13.37 -5.63
C CYS A 116 8.55 12.02 -6.32
N ALA A 117 8.31 11.94 -7.63
CA ALA A 117 8.47 10.72 -8.43
C ALA A 117 9.93 10.29 -8.49
N THR A 118 10.84 11.24 -8.69
CA THR A 118 12.29 10.96 -8.70
C THR A 118 12.78 10.44 -7.34
N LYS A 119 12.24 10.95 -6.23
CA LYS A 119 12.59 10.49 -4.87
C LYS A 119 12.22 9.05 -4.59
N GLN A 120 11.22 8.52 -5.30
CA GLN A 120 10.71 7.16 -5.12
C GLN A 120 11.09 6.27 -6.32
N GLU A 121 12.05 6.72 -7.15
CA GLU A 121 12.60 5.96 -8.29
C GLU A 121 11.54 5.49 -9.31
N PHE A 122 10.46 6.27 -9.47
CA PHE A 122 9.43 5.97 -10.46
C PHE A 122 9.92 6.15 -11.91
N ASP A 123 9.44 5.29 -12.81
CA ASP A 123 9.71 5.42 -14.25
C ASP A 123 8.86 6.53 -14.87
N LEU A 124 9.47 7.71 -14.99
CA LEU A 124 8.85 8.92 -15.55
C LEU A 124 8.43 8.74 -17.02
N VAL A 125 9.05 7.82 -17.78
CA VAL A 125 8.76 7.65 -19.22
C VAL A 125 7.36 7.07 -19.42
N ASN A 126 6.99 6.08 -18.62
CA ASN A 126 5.68 5.44 -18.70
C ASN A 126 4.57 6.35 -18.12
N LEU A 127 4.88 7.08 -17.07
CA LEU A 127 3.96 8.01 -16.44
C LEU A 127 3.62 9.19 -17.36
N GLN A 128 4.61 9.78 -18.05
CA GLN A 128 4.37 10.88 -18.99
C GLN A 128 3.48 10.49 -20.18
N LYS A 129 3.63 9.26 -20.68
CA LYS A 129 2.73 8.73 -21.73
C LYS A 129 1.28 8.69 -21.26
N CYS A 130 1.03 8.25 -20.03
CA CYS A 130 -0.32 8.25 -19.47
C CYS A 130 -0.87 9.67 -19.25
N VAL A 131 -0.07 10.57 -18.68
CA VAL A 131 -0.50 11.94 -18.38
C VAL A 131 -0.86 12.72 -19.66
N SER A 132 -0.11 12.51 -20.73
CA SER A 132 -0.37 13.13 -22.04
C SER A 132 -1.58 12.52 -22.78
N ALA A 133 -1.88 11.24 -22.56
CA ALA A 133 -3.02 10.56 -23.18
C ALA A 133 -4.39 10.92 -22.54
N ARG A 134 -4.44 11.28 -21.25
CA ARG A 134 -5.71 11.54 -20.55
C ARG A 134 -6.18 13.00 -20.67
N LYS A 135 -7.44 13.20 -21.07
CA LYS A 135 -8.15 14.50 -21.01
C LYS A 135 -8.41 14.90 -19.57
N ALA A 136 -8.49 16.21 -19.31
CA ALA A 136 -8.81 16.71 -17.96
C ALA A 136 -10.28 16.43 -17.73
N THR A 137 -10.60 15.44 -16.91
CA THR A 137 -11.91 15.35 -16.30
C THR A 137 -11.95 16.36 -15.17
N THR A 138 -12.62 17.48 -15.40
CA THR A 138 -13.02 18.42 -14.35
C THR A 138 -14.07 17.74 -13.46
N CYS A 139 -13.93 17.84 -12.14
CA CYS A 139 -15.05 17.59 -11.24
C CYS A 139 -16.12 18.64 -11.53
N ASN A 140 -17.33 18.19 -11.87
CA ASN A 140 -18.53 19.03 -11.89
C ASN A 140 -19.06 19.23 -10.47
#